data_AF-A0A9E1INC3-F1
#
_entry.id   AF-A0A9E1INC3-F1
#
_cell.length_a   1.000
_cell.length_b   1.000
_cell.length_c   1.000
_cell.angle_alpha   90.00
_cell.angle_beta   90.00
_cell.angle_gamma   90.00
#
_symmetry.space_group_name_H-M   'P 1'
#
loop_
_entity.id
_entity.type
_entity.pdbx_description
1 polymer ?
#
loop_
_entity_poly.entity_id
_entity_poly.type
_entity_poly.pdbx_seq_one_letter_code
_entity_poly.pdbx_strand_id
1 'polypeptide(L)'
;WRYIYFAWEFPNTYYAKLNDEKFQPFGWNRRGWHYLRNFALVSTYGFLLPLFLLGQTGLDGWRGRLGRTIAVVTVLFLLPGLGWPFLLVERAGWEVGFSEPTWSVASRIGWLVAMCFFVVVIGLERSGSVPRILAWVLTLVTIFFAVFSGGDWMDGYRWLAMASVPMAILFSDAIRMIASKWSRRWVWLPLLATVLIANVVNATRLVSYPETSMYSVYRRVAYVHHLMDRLDIDYGTVMDVDMGANMWWGKSHIVDMAGLVDVSMGHHEWEKPFIKEYVYGQRQPEFAHVHSHWERKTGLSRHVEWKRYIEVPGYPVSRGSRHVGNLVRRDLFVRSSWEGTPRNVAFGQNSELVGWDVVVAEVAPGGLLELDVGFRR
;
A
#
# COMPACT_ATOMS: atom_id res chain seq x y z
N TRP A 1 -5.39 -20.18 7.80
CA TRP A 1 -5.09 -19.72 6.42
C TRP A 1 -4.32 -18.39 6.41
N ARG A 2 -4.70 -17.33 7.15
CA ARG A 2 -4.05 -16.00 7.04
C ARG A 2 -2.54 -15.94 7.23
N TYR A 3 -2.00 -16.72 8.16
CA TYR A 3 -0.56 -16.76 8.39
C TYR A 3 0.22 -17.25 7.16
N ILE A 4 -0.43 -17.92 6.21
CA ILE A 4 0.19 -18.34 4.95
C ILE A 4 0.69 -17.15 4.13
N TYR A 5 0.06 -15.97 4.22
CA TYR A 5 0.50 -14.76 3.53
C TYR A 5 1.80 -14.17 4.12
N PHE A 6 2.22 -14.67 5.27
CA PHE A 6 3.44 -14.28 5.99
C PHE A 6 4.45 -15.43 6.11
N ALA A 7 4.14 -16.61 5.55
CA ALA A 7 4.98 -17.80 5.67
C ALA A 7 6.09 -17.88 4.61
N TRP A 8 6.12 -16.94 3.66
CA TRP A 8 7.08 -16.89 2.56
C TRP A 8 8.33 -16.09 2.96
N GLU A 9 9.44 -16.32 2.26
CA GLU A 9 10.71 -15.64 2.54
C GLU A 9 10.60 -14.12 2.37
N PHE A 10 9.80 -13.68 1.40
CA PHE A 10 9.46 -12.29 1.16
C PHE A 10 7.97 -12.04 1.40
N PRO A 11 7.56 -10.79 1.73
CA PRO A 11 6.14 -10.48 1.91
C PRO A 11 5.36 -10.78 0.62
N ASN A 12 4.15 -11.35 0.68
CA ASN A 12 3.34 -11.66 -0.52
C ASN A 12 3.17 -10.49 -1.49
N THR A 13 3.20 -9.26 -0.98
CA THR A 13 3.15 -8.05 -1.81
C THR A 13 4.34 -7.85 -2.73
N TYR A 14 5.47 -8.50 -2.45
CA TYR A 14 6.60 -8.59 -3.36
C TYR A 14 6.25 -9.52 -4.52
N TYR A 15 5.83 -10.75 -4.24
CA TYR A 15 5.49 -11.73 -5.27
C TYR A 15 4.34 -11.27 -6.16
N ALA A 16 3.31 -10.63 -5.59
CA ALA A 16 2.19 -10.10 -6.36
C ALA A 16 2.56 -8.94 -7.31
N LYS A 17 3.76 -8.36 -7.14
CA LYS A 17 4.28 -7.24 -7.94
C LYS A 17 5.52 -7.60 -8.74
N LEU A 18 5.93 -8.87 -8.72
CA LEU A 18 6.96 -9.36 -9.61
C LEU A 18 6.39 -9.39 -11.02
N ASN A 19 6.46 -8.26 -11.71
CA ASN A 19 6.10 -8.20 -13.12
C ASN A 19 7.32 -8.64 -13.96
N ASP A 20 7.12 -8.94 -15.24
CA ASP A 20 8.20 -9.26 -16.19
C ASP A 20 9.23 -8.12 -16.38
N GLU A 21 8.98 -6.93 -15.80
CA GLU A 21 9.96 -5.86 -15.73
C GLU A 21 11.12 -6.25 -14.80
N LYS A 22 12.12 -6.90 -15.40
CA LYS A 22 13.40 -7.23 -14.76
C LYS A 22 14.01 -6.00 -14.08
N PHE A 23 14.75 -6.22 -12.99
CA PHE A 23 15.54 -5.20 -12.32
C PHE A 23 16.35 -4.37 -13.34
N GLN A 24 16.01 -3.09 -13.45
CA GLN A 24 16.66 -2.12 -14.34
C GLN A 24 17.42 -1.09 -13.51
N PRO A 25 18.64 -1.41 -13.03
CA PRO A 25 19.40 -0.52 -12.15
C PRO A 25 19.67 0.84 -12.81
N PHE A 26 19.81 0.89 -14.14
CA PHE A 26 20.06 2.13 -14.90
C PHE A 26 18.79 2.88 -15.33
N GLY A 27 17.61 2.32 -15.08
CA GLY A 27 16.35 2.98 -15.38
C GLY A 27 15.96 3.98 -14.30
N TRP A 28 16.66 5.12 -14.18
CA TRP A 28 16.43 6.12 -13.11
C TRP A 28 14.97 6.60 -12.99
N ASN A 29 14.21 6.58 -14.09
CA ASN A 29 12.79 6.93 -14.12
C ASN A 29 11.84 5.74 -14.02
N ARG A 30 12.35 4.52 -13.82
CA ARG A 30 11.54 3.33 -13.56
C ARG A 30 10.97 3.36 -12.15
N ARG A 31 9.94 2.54 -11.94
CA ARG A 31 9.10 2.53 -10.73
C ARG A 31 9.92 2.43 -9.43
N GLY A 32 10.94 1.57 -9.37
CA GLY A 32 11.78 1.40 -8.17
C GLY A 32 12.56 2.65 -7.77
N TRP A 33 13.25 3.29 -8.73
CA TRP A 33 13.96 4.55 -8.47
C TRP A 33 13.02 5.72 -8.23
N HIS A 34 11.91 5.79 -8.97
CA HIS A 34 10.87 6.79 -8.73
C HIS A 34 10.31 6.69 -7.30
N TYR A 35 10.03 5.47 -6.83
CA TYR A 35 9.60 5.20 -5.46
C TYR A 35 10.62 5.66 -4.42
N LEU A 36 11.91 5.34 -4.59
CA LEU A 36 12.98 5.80 -3.71
C LEU A 36 13.12 7.33 -3.68
N ARG A 37 13.08 7.99 -4.85
CA ARG A 37 13.18 9.45 -4.93
C ARG A 37 12.00 10.12 -4.24
N ASN A 38 10.79 9.63 -4.47
CA ASN A 38 9.59 10.19 -3.84
C ASN A 38 9.62 9.98 -2.33
N PHE A 39 10.06 8.80 -1.85
CA PHE A 39 10.31 8.59 -0.43
C PHE A 39 11.32 9.61 0.11
N ALA A 40 12.47 9.76 -0.54
CA ALA A 40 13.54 10.66 -0.10
C ALA A 40 13.10 12.13 -0.04
N LEU A 41 12.25 12.56 -0.98
CA LEU A 41 11.68 13.91 -1.06
C LEU A 41 10.57 14.11 -0.02
N VAL A 42 9.59 13.20 0.05
CA VAL A 42 8.45 13.29 0.96
C VAL A 42 8.92 13.18 2.41
N SER A 43 9.73 12.16 2.74
CA SER A 43 10.24 11.98 4.11
C SER A 43 11.36 12.92 4.52
N THR A 44 11.89 13.70 3.56
CA THR A 44 13.08 14.56 3.66
C THR A 44 14.39 13.88 4.09
N TYR A 45 14.40 12.57 4.30
CA TYR A 45 15.62 11.80 4.55
C TYR A 45 16.65 11.95 3.42
N GLY A 46 16.22 12.22 2.18
CA GLY A 46 17.13 12.51 1.07
C GLY A 46 18.01 13.73 1.32
N PHE A 47 17.47 14.78 1.94
CA PHE A 47 18.20 15.99 2.29
C PHE A 47 19.13 15.81 3.49
N LEU A 48 18.91 14.77 4.29
CA LEU A 48 19.74 14.41 5.44
C LEU A 48 20.91 13.49 5.06
N LEU A 49 20.94 12.95 3.83
CA LEU A 49 22.01 12.07 3.37
C LEU A 49 23.42 12.65 3.56
N PRO A 50 23.71 13.93 3.28
CA PRO A 50 25.01 14.53 3.56
C PRO A 50 25.41 14.43 5.03
N LEU A 51 24.44 14.53 5.96
CA LEU A 51 24.69 14.40 7.38
C LEU A 51 24.99 12.96 7.77
N PHE A 52 24.29 11.98 7.18
CA PHE A 52 24.59 10.56 7.39
C PHE A 52 26.03 10.23 6.96
N LEU A 53 26.45 10.74 5.80
CA LEU A 53 27.80 10.58 5.28
C LEU A 53 28.84 11.17 6.25
N LEU A 54 28.61 12.41 6.72
CA LEU A 54 29.49 13.03 7.72
C LEU A 54 29.50 12.25 9.05
N GLY A 55 28.33 11.81 9.53
CA GLY A 55 28.18 10.94 10.70
C GLY A 55 29.07 9.72 10.62
N GLN A 56 29.13 9.11 9.43
CA GLN A 56 29.91 7.90 9.23
C GLN A 56 31.41 8.16 9.09
N THR A 57 31.81 9.17 8.33
CA THR A 57 33.22 9.47 8.07
C THR A 57 33.92 10.26 9.16
N GLY A 58 33.17 10.96 10.03
CA GLY A 58 33.74 11.86 11.01
C GLY A 58 33.84 13.29 10.50
N LEU A 59 34.23 14.21 11.39
CA LEU A 59 34.45 15.63 11.06
C LEU A 59 35.94 16.04 11.08
N ASP A 60 36.84 15.24 11.67
CA ASP A 60 38.28 15.54 11.80
C ASP A 60 39.16 14.75 10.83
N GLY A 61 40.38 15.26 10.66
CA GLY A 61 41.46 14.56 10.00
C GLY A 61 41.20 14.34 8.52
N TRP A 62 41.89 13.34 7.95
CA TRP A 62 41.73 12.99 6.55
C TRP A 62 40.35 12.38 6.26
N ARG A 63 39.81 11.56 7.17
CA ARG A 63 38.48 10.95 7.04
C ARG A 63 37.37 11.99 6.98
N GLY A 64 37.41 13.02 7.83
CA GLY A 64 36.43 14.10 7.81
C GLY A 64 36.53 15.00 6.58
N ARG A 65 37.75 15.22 6.05
CA ARG A 65 37.93 15.91 4.75
C ARG A 65 37.30 15.10 3.63
N LEU A 66 37.61 13.81 3.54
CA LEU A 66 37.04 12.90 2.55
C LEU A 66 35.52 12.81 2.67
N GLY A 67 34.99 12.73 3.88
CA GLY A 67 33.56 12.75 4.18
C GLY A 67 32.83 13.99 3.69
N ARG A 68 33.40 15.18 3.93
CA ARG A 68 32.85 16.44 3.38
C ARG A 68 32.86 16.45 1.86
N THR A 69 33.95 16.01 1.24
CA THR A 69 34.03 15.89 -0.23
C THR A 69 32.97 14.94 -0.75
N ILE A 70 32.85 13.75 -0.17
CA ILE A 70 31.82 12.76 -0.49
C ILE A 70 30.41 13.34 -0.34
N ALA A 71 30.13 14.03 0.76
CA ALA A 71 28.83 14.65 1.00
C ALA A 71 28.48 15.71 -0.06
N VAL A 72 29.43 16.60 -0.39
CA VAL A 72 29.24 17.62 -1.43
C VAL A 72 29.03 16.98 -2.80
N VAL A 73 29.89 16.03 -3.18
CA VAL A 73 29.76 15.32 -4.45
C VAL A 73 28.42 14.59 -4.54
N THR A 74 27.98 13.95 -3.45
CA THR A 74 26.66 13.28 -3.39
C THR A 74 25.53 14.25 -3.66
N VAL A 75 25.54 15.44 -3.05
CA VAL A 75 24.53 16.47 -3.33
C VAL A 75 24.55 16.87 -4.80
N LEU A 76 25.73 17.12 -5.37
CA LEU A 76 25.87 17.53 -6.78
C LEU A 76 25.39 16.47 -7.77
N PHE A 77 25.64 15.18 -7.48
CA PHE A 77 25.20 14.07 -8.34
C PHE A 77 23.70 13.78 -8.22
N LEU A 78 23.12 13.95 -7.02
CA LEU A 78 21.71 13.62 -6.77
C LEU A 78 20.77 14.77 -7.10
N LEU A 79 21.17 16.03 -6.92
CA LEU A 79 20.33 17.20 -7.18
C LEU A 79 19.68 17.19 -8.57
N PRO A 80 20.42 16.96 -9.68
CA PRO A 80 19.82 16.87 -11.02
C PRO A 80 18.76 15.75 -11.14
N GLY A 81 18.96 14.67 -10.38
CA GLY A 81 18.10 13.49 -10.41
C GLY A 81 16.80 13.61 -9.64
N LEU A 82 16.65 14.65 -8.80
CA LEU A 82 15.43 14.93 -8.03
C LEU A 82 14.37 15.70 -8.83
N GLY A 83 14.57 15.89 -10.14
CA GLY A 83 13.73 16.74 -10.98
C GLY A 83 14.05 18.23 -10.84
N TRP A 84 15.14 18.59 -10.17
CA TRP A 84 15.65 19.96 -10.08
C TRP A 84 16.79 20.14 -11.10
N PRO A 85 16.84 21.19 -11.94
CA PRO A 85 15.94 22.35 -12.00
C PRO A 85 14.70 22.15 -12.89
N PHE A 86 14.48 20.97 -13.48
CA PHE A 86 13.40 20.72 -14.45
C PHE A 86 12.00 21.14 -13.95
N LEU A 87 11.66 20.84 -12.69
CA LEU A 87 10.40 21.25 -12.06
C LEU A 87 10.24 22.76 -11.92
N LEU A 88 11.33 23.52 -11.76
CA LEU A 88 11.27 24.98 -11.77
C LEU A 88 11.10 25.52 -13.18
N VAL A 89 11.80 24.93 -14.14
CA VAL A 89 11.77 25.33 -15.55
C VAL A 89 10.40 25.05 -16.17
N GLU A 90 9.83 23.87 -15.90
CA GLU A 90 8.49 23.49 -16.31
C GLU A 90 7.42 24.37 -15.65
N ARG A 91 7.54 24.65 -14.34
CA ARG A 91 6.64 25.61 -13.65
C ARG A 91 6.79 27.05 -14.13
N ALA A 92 7.96 27.42 -14.66
CA ALA A 92 8.19 28.72 -15.28
C ALA A 92 7.66 28.78 -16.73
N GLY A 93 7.05 27.70 -17.24
CA GLY A 93 6.49 27.62 -18.59
C GLY A 93 7.56 27.53 -19.68
N TRP A 94 8.79 27.15 -19.33
CA TRP A 94 9.87 27.00 -20.29
C TRP A 94 9.88 25.56 -20.80
N GLU A 95 9.53 25.37 -22.07
CA GLU A 95 9.66 24.08 -22.75
C GLU A 95 11.14 23.79 -23.02
N VAL A 96 11.83 23.30 -22.00
CA VAL A 96 13.21 22.84 -22.16
C VAL A 96 13.15 21.34 -22.45
N GLY A 97 13.30 20.98 -23.72
CA GLY A 97 13.43 19.60 -24.21
C GLY A 97 14.72 18.89 -23.78
N PHE A 98 15.17 19.12 -22.54
CA PHE A 98 16.37 18.52 -22.01
C PHE A 98 16.06 17.11 -21.51
N SER A 99 16.52 16.11 -22.26
CA SER A 99 16.60 14.74 -21.77
C SER A 99 17.92 14.56 -21.01
N GLU A 100 17.86 14.02 -19.79
CA GLU A 100 19.08 13.74 -19.03
C GLU A 100 19.93 12.70 -19.79
N PRO A 101 21.22 12.99 -20.07
CA PRO A 101 22.09 12.03 -20.75
C PRO A 101 22.23 10.71 -19.98
N THR A 102 22.25 9.59 -20.69
CA THR A 102 22.37 8.25 -20.08
C THR A 102 23.63 8.07 -19.23
N TRP A 103 24.74 8.71 -19.61
CA TRP A 103 25.98 8.69 -18.83
C TRP A 103 25.85 9.42 -17.49
N SER A 104 25.04 10.49 -17.40
CA SER A 104 24.78 11.20 -16.14
C SER A 104 24.04 10.30 -15.16
N VAL A 105 23.00 9.62 -15.65
CA VAL A 105 22.25 8.61 -14.89
C VAL A 105 23.16 7.48 -14.42
N ALA A 106 23.95 6.90 -15.33
CA ALA A 106 24.88 5.83 -15.00
C ALA A 106 25.91 6.28 -13.96
N SER A 107 26.43 7.51 -14.07
CA SER A 107 27.40 8.06 -13.13
C SER A 107 26.80 8.29 -11.75
N ARG A 108 25.54 8.75 -11.67
CA ARG A 108 24.80 8.88 -10.41
C ARG A 108 24.61 7.54 -9.72
N ILE A 109 24.19 6.52 -10.45
CA ILE A 109 23.98 5.18 -9.89
C ILE A 109 25.32 4.57 -9.48
N GLY A 110 26.35 4.71 -10.32
CA GLY A 110 27.72 4.31 -9.98
C GLY A 110 28.22 4.99 -8.71
N TRP A 111 27.94 6.29 -8.53
CA TRP A 111 28.25 7.03 -7.32
C TRP A 111 27.51 6.47 -6.09
N LEU A 112 26.20 6.21 -6.20
CA LEU A 112 25.41 5.61 -5.11
C LEU A 112 25.96 4.23 -4.71
N VAL A 113 26.26 3.37 -5.69
CA VAL A 113 26.87 2.05 -5.45
C VAL A 113 28.23 2.19 -4.79
N ALA A 114 29.09 3.10 -5.27
CA ALA A 114 30.38 3.37 -4.66
C ALA A 114 30.22 3.80 -3.19
N MET A 115 29.26 4.66 -2.89
CA MET A 115 28.96 5.10 -1.52
C MET A 115 28.51 3.97 -0.61
N CYS A 116 27.79 2.97 -1.12
CA CYS A 116 27.42 1.80 -0.34
C CYS A 116 28.63 1.12 0.32
N PHE A 117 29.76 1.05 -0.40
CA PHE A 117 30.98 0.38 0.04
C PHE A 117 31.97 1.32 0.73
N PHE A 118 32.31 2.45 0.10
CA PHE A 118 33.37 3.34 0.61
C PHE A 118 33.04 3.93 1.97
N VAL A 119 31.77 4.28 2.21
CA VAL A 119 31.33 4.88 3.47
C VAL A 119 31.48 3.89 4.64
N VAL A 120 31.24 2.60 4.39
CA VAL A 120 31.50 1.54 5.38
C VAL A 120 32.98 1.45 5.67
N VAL A 121 33.82 1.33 4.63
CA VAL A 121 35.27 1.17 4.77
C VAL A 121 35.91 2.35 5.51
N ILE A 122 35.52 3.59 5.20
CA ILE A 122 36.03 4.78 5.86
C ILE A 122 35.60 4.83 7.34
N GLY A 123 34.42 4.28 7.66
CA GLY A 123 33.88 4.21 9.01
C GLY A 123 34.45 3.08 9.87
N LEU A 124 35.13 2.10 9.27
CA LEU A 124 35.86 1.06 9.99
C LEU A 124 36.94 1.74 10.87
N GLU A 125 37.23 1.13 12.02
CA GLU A 125 38.15 1.65 13.07
C GLU A 125 37.63 2.77 13.97
N ARG A 126 36.43 3.30 13.75
CA ARG A 126 35.84 4.26 14.71
C ARG A 126 35.22 3.54 15.91
N SER A 127 35.26 4.18 17.09
CA SER A 127 34.52 3.69 18.26
C SER A 127 33.02 3.60 17.95
N GLY A 128 32.38 2.49 18.33
CA GLY A 128 30.98 2.24 17.95
C GLY A 128 30.77 2.09 16.44
N SER A 129 31.75 1.60 15.69
CA SER A 129 31.61 1.33 14.24
C SER A 129 30.57 0.24 13.97
N VAL A 130 30.50 -0.81 14.79
CA VAL A 130 29.63 -1.97 14.56
C VAL A 130 28.14 -1.59 14.46
N PRO A 131 27.52 -0.89 15.44
CA PRO A 131 26.10 -0.52 15.33
C PRO A 131 25.81 0.39 14.13
N ARG A 132 26.77 1.26 13.76
CA ARG A 132 26.62 2.19 12.64
C ARG A 132 26.72 1.51 11.30
N ILE A 133 27.68 0.61 11.15
CA ILE A 133 27.83 -0.23 9.96
C ILE A 133 26.59 -1.11 9.81
N LEU A 134 26.10 -1.70 10.89
CA LEU A 134 24.86 -2.48 10.86
C LEU A 134 23.67 -1.62 10.42
N ALA A 135 23.48 -0.44 11.01
CA ALA A 135 22.40 0.47 10.60
C ALA A 135 22.55 0.91 9.13
N TRP A 136 23.77 1.21 8.67
CA TRP A 136 24.04 1.52 7.27
C TRP A 136 23.67 0.37 6.34
N VAL A 137 24.16 -0.84 6.63
CA VAL A 137 23.86 -2.04 5.84
C VAL A 137 22.36 -2.34 5.82
N LEU A 138 21.65 -2.26 6.95
CA LEU A 138 20.20 -2.45 6.99
C LEU A 138 19.45 -1.40 6.15
N THR A 139 19.91 -0.14 6.17
CA THR A 139 19.37 0.93 5.32
C THR A 139 19.60 0.59 3.84
N LEU A 140 20.81 0.19 3.47
CA LEU A 140 21.17 -0.18 2.10
C LEU A 140 20.38 -1.40 1.60
N VAL A 141 20.23 -2.44 2.42
CA VAL A 141 19.44 -3.63 2.08
C VAL A 141 17.98 -3.26 1.84
N THR A 142 17.41 -2.39 2.67
CA THR A 142 16.03 -1.92 2.52
C THR A 142 15.86 -1.11 1.22
N ILE A 143 16.78 -0.18 0.94
CA ILE A 143 16.78 0.61 -0.30
C ILE A 143 16.96 -0.30 -1.52
N PHE A 144 17.94 -1.20 -1.47
CA PHE A 144 18.21 -2.15 -2.54
C PHE A 144 16.98 -3.01 -2.81
N PHE A 145 16.36 -3.59 -1.77
CA PHE A 145 15.14 -4.36 -1.91
C PHE A 145 14.06 -3.54 -2.60
N ALA A 146 13.78 -2.32 -2.15
CA ALA A 146 12.74 -1.47 -2.73
C ALA A 146 13.00 -1.10 -4.19
N VAL A 147 14.25 -0.87 -4.60
CA VAL A 147 14.60 -0.58 -6.00
C VAL A 147 14.56 -1.86 -6.84
N PHE A 148 15.10 -2.96 -6.30
CA PHE A 148 15.14 -4.28 -6.94
C PHE A 148 13.74 -4.82 -7.25
N SER A 149 12.81 -4.67 -6.31
CA SER A 149 11.41 -5.08 -6.45
C SER A 149 10.55 -4.11 -7.26
N GLY A 150 11.12 -3.01 -7.78
CA GLY A 150 10.37 -2.03 -8.56
C GLY A 150 9.51 -1.08 -7.72
N GLY A 151 9.63 -1.08 -6.39
CA GLY A 151 8.95 -0.15 -5.48
C GLY A 151 7.50 -0.52 -5.14
N ASP A 152 6.93 0.16 -4.14
CA ASP A 152 5.50 0.06 -3.81
C ASP A 152 4.73 1.21 -4.51
N TRP A 153 3.43 1.02 -4.74
CA TRP A 153 2.56 2.09 -5.22
C TRP A 153 1.88 2.84 -4.07
N MET A 154 1.92 2.28 -2.84
CA MET A 154 1.34 2.94 -1.68
C MET A 154 2.16 4.15 -1.24
N ASP A 155 1.46 5.28 -1.05
CA ASP A 155 2.02 6.55 -0.60
C ASP A 155 2.66 6.49 0.79
N GLY A 156 2.32 5.48 1.60
CA GLY A 156 2.94 5.23 2.91
C GLY A 156 4.36 4.65 2.84
N TYR A 157 4.93 4.44 1.64
CA TYR A 157 6.28 3.93 1.43
C TYR A 157 6.65 2.67 2.25
N ARG A 158 5.71 1.73 2.40
CA ARG A 158 5.83 0.58 3.31
C ARG A 158 7.16 -0.18 3.23
N TRP A 159 7.71 -0.39 2.04
CA TRP A 159 8.99 -1.10 1.88
C TRP A 159 10.19 -0.28 2.36
N LEU A 160 10.14 1.05 2.23
CA LEU A 160 11.18 1.95 2.72
C LEU A 160 10.96 2.37 4.18
N ALA A 161 9.77 2.20 4.73
CA ALA A 161 9.48 2.48 6.14
C ALA A 161 10.39 1.68 7.08
N MET A 162 10.83 0.48 6.69
CA MET A 162 11.79 -0.32 7.46
C MET A 162 13.17 0.35 7.58
N ALA A 163 13.54 1.24 6.65
CA ALA A 163 14.78 1.99 6.73
C ALA A 163 14.72 3.11 7.78
N SER A 164 13.53 3.51 8.25
CA SER A 164 13.39 4.62 9.20
C SER A 164 14.13 4.39 10.51
N VAL A 165 14.09 3.16 11.05
CA VAL A 165 14.77 2.78 12.29
C VAL A 165 16.30 2.88 12.16
N PRO A 166 16.97 2.21 11.20
CA PRO A 166 18.40 2.36 11.04
C PRO A 166 18.81 3.78 10.62
N MET A 167 18.01 4.49 9.81
CA MET A 167 18.27 5.89 9.49
C MET A 167 18.19 6.80 10.71
N ALA A 168 17.28 6.54 11.66
CA ALA A 168 17.21 7.28 12.91
C ALA A 168 18.49 7.10 13.75
N ILE A 169 19.04 5.88 13.81
CA ILE A 169 20.33 5.61 14.47
C ILE A 169 21.46 6.40 13.80
N LEU A 170 21.55 6.36 12.47
CA LEU A 170 22.55 7.10 11.70
C LEU A 170 22.42 8.61 11.89
N PHE A 171 21.18 9.11 11.90
CA PHE A 171 20.86 10.50 12.15
C PHE A 171 21.31 10.92 13.55
N SER A 172 20.95 10.17 14.59
CA SER A 172 21.32 10.47 15.97
C SER A 172 22.84 10.50 16.16
N ASP A 173 23.60 9.56 15.55
CA ASP A 173 25.07 9.60 15.63
C ASP A 173 25.66 10.81 14.89
N ALA A 174 25.14 11.13 13.70
CA ALA A 174 25.56 12.31 12.94
C ALA A 174 25.33 13.60 13.74
N ILE A 175 24.15 13.75 14.33
CA ILE A 175 23.77 14.88 15.19
C ILE A 175 24.70 14.96 16.40
N ARG A 176 24.89 13.86 17.13
CA ARG A 176 25.79 13.82 18.30
C ARG A 176 27.20 14.29 17.95
N MET A 177 27.73 13.85 16.83
CA MET A 177 29.08 14.19 16.38
C MET A 177 29.21 15.65 15.93
N ILE A 178 28.20 16.20 15.26
CA ILE A 178 28.18 17.63 14.92
C ILE A 178 28.05 18.45 16.22
N ALA A 179 27.25 18.00 17.19
CA ALA A 179 27.04 18.66 18.49
C ALA A 179 28.30 18.73 19.33
N SER A 180 29.11 17.67 19.34
CA SER A 180 30.37 17.66 20.10
C SER A 180 31.39 18.67 19.59
N LYS A 181 31.23 19.21 18.37
CA LYS A 181 32.17 20.16 17.78
C LYS A 181 31.63 21.55 17.59
N TRP A 182 30.39 21.64 17.15
CA TRP A 182 29.75 22.89 16.79
C TRP A 182 28.73 23.23 17.87
N SER A 183 29.23 23.83 18.96
CA SER A 183 28.40 24.32 20.07
C SER A 183 27.55 25.54 19.69
N ARG A 184 27.74 26.09 18.49
CA ARG A 184 27.01 27.27 18.02
C ARG A 184 25.57 26.90 17.65
N ARG A 185 24.63 27.39 18.46
CA ARG A 185 23.16 27.27 18.29
C ARG A 185 22.68 27.58 16.87
N TRP A 186 23.37 28.46 16.15
CA TRP A 186 23.03 28.87 14.78
C TRP A 186 23.19 27.78 13.70
N VAL A 187 23.97 26.72 13.94
CA VAL A 187 24.03 25.56 13.03
C VAL A 187 22.83 24.62 13.25
N TRP A 188 22.36 24.53 14.50
CA TRP A 188 21.26 23.65 14.89
C TRP A 188 19.90 24.15 14.43
N LEU A 189 19.69 25.47 14.45
CA LEU A 189 18.44 26.10 14.02
C LEU A 189 18.02 25.72 12.60
N PRO A 190 18.85 25.87 11.55
CA PRO A 190 18.45 25.50 10.19
C PRO A 190 18.25 24.00 10.06
N LEU A 191 19.08 23.17 10.70
CA LEU A 191 18.95 21.72 10.63
C LEU A 191 17.64 21.22 11.26
N LEU A 192 17.35 21.70 12.47
CA LEU A 192 16.10 21.39 13.15
C LEU A 192 14.91 21.97 12.40
N ALA A 193 15.02 23.19 11.86
CA ALA A 193 13.99 23.80 11.04
C ALA A 193 13.71 22.97 9.78
N THR A 194 14.72 22.46 9.08
CA THR A 194 14.51 21.59 7.91
C THR A 194 13.74 20.33 8.27
N VAL A 195 14.12 19.63 9.34
CA VAL A 195 13.42 18.43 9.81
C VAL A 195 12.01 18.78 10.29
N LEU A 196 11.85 19.85 11.06
CA LEU A 196 10.55 20.25 11.62
C LEU A 196 9.58 20.71 10.53
N ILE A 197 10.01 21.60 9.62
CA ILE A 197 9.18 22.09 8.50
C ILE A 197 8.73 20.91 7.65
N ALA A 198 9.63 19.99 7.32
CA ALA A 198 9.29 18.78 6.59
C ALA A 198 8.20 17.95 7.28
N ASN A 199 8.38 17.68 8.57
CA ASN A 199 7.40 16.91 9.35
C ASN A 199 6.07 17.66 9.49
N VAL A 200 6.08 18.98 9.67
CA VAL A 200 4.86 19.81 9.73
C VAL A 200 4.14 19.82 8.39
N VAL A 201 4.85 19.95 7.27
CA VAL A 201 4.25 19.90 5.92
C VAL A 201 3.61 18.53 5.68
N ASN A 202 4.31 17.44 6.00
CA ASN A 202 3.78 16.09 5.85
C ASN A 202 2.60 15.80 6.79
N ALA A 203 2.70 16.20 8.06
CA ALA A 203 1.63 16.04 9.03
C ALA A 203 0.39 16.84 8.61
N THR A 204 0.58 18.08 8.16
CA THR A 204 -0.50 18.91 7.61
C THR A 204 -1.13 18.22 6.40
N ARG A 205 -0.32 17.72 5.45
CA ARG A 205 -0.83 16.99 4.29
C ARG A 205 -1.64 15.76 4.69
N LEU A 206 -1.16 14.97 5.65
CA LEU A 206 -1.85 13.78 6.16
C LEU A 206 -3.17 14.13 6.84
N VAL A 207 -3.21 15.23 7.59
CA VAL A 207 -4.44 15.72 8.24
C VAL A 207 -5.43 16.29 7.22
N SER A 208 -4.93 17.01 6.20
CA SER A 208 -5.77 17.59 5.14
C SER A 208 -6.29 16.55 4.15
N TYR A 209 -5.54 15.49 3.91
CA TYR A 209 -5.86 14.41 2.97
C TYR A 209 -5.65 13.06 3.65
N PRO A 210 -6.50 12.72 4.63
CA PRO A 210 -6.34 11.48 5.37
C PRO A 210 -6.50 10.29 4.43
N GLU A 211 -5.52 9.39 4.46
CA GLU A 211 -5.64 8.09 3.81
C GLU A 211 -6.70 7.22 4.50
N THR A 212 -7.15 6.17 3.81
CA THR A 212 -8.10 5.21 4.36
C THR A 212 -7.52 4.56 5.62
N SER A 213 -8.09 4.88 6.78
CA SER A 213 -7.62 4.32 8.05
C SER A 213 -7.96 2.84 8.18
N MET A 214 -7.13 2.09 8.91
CA MET A 214 -7.42 0.67 9.20
C MET A 214 -8.77 0.49 9.90
N TYR A 215 -9.18 1.44 10.76
CA TYR A 215 -10.47 1.41 11.44
C TYR A 215 -11.66 1.62 10.50
N SER A 216 -11.49 2.40 9.42
CA SER A 216 -12.51 2.54 8.39
C SER A 216 -12.78 1.18 7.73
N VAL A 217 -11.71 0.45 7.41
CA VAL A 217 -11.82 -0.88 6.82
C VAL A 217 -12.30 -1.92 7.84
N TYR A 218 -11.91 -1.82 9.11
CA TYR A 218 -12.47 -2.67 10.17
C TYR A 218 -14.00 -2.61 10.22
N ARG A 219 -14.60 -1.42 10.11
CA ARG A 219 -16.06 -1.30 10.06
C ARG A 219 -16.67 -2.04 8.87
N ARG A 220 -15.98 -2.07 7.75
CA ARG A 220 -16.38 -2.85 6.57
C ARG A 220 -16.34 -4.34 6.85
N VAL A 221 -15.24 -4.82 7.43
CA VAL A 221 -15.08 -6.23 7.84
C VAL A 221 -16.19 -6.63 8.81
N ALA A 222 -16.43 -5.82 9.84
CA ALA A 222 -17.50 -6.05 10.82
C ALA A 222 -18.89 -6.04 10.17
N TYR A 223 -19.13 -5.17 9.18
CA TYR A 223 -20.37 -5.14 8.44
C TYR A 223 -20.58 -6.41 7.60
N VAL A 224 -19.54 -6.90 6.92
CA VAL A 224 -19.60 -8.17 6.18
C VAL A 224 -19.82 -9.35 7.12
N HIS A 225 -19.17 -9.38 8.29
CA HIS A 225 -19.45 -10.40 9.31
C HIS A 225 -20.89 -10.35 9.81
N HIS A 226 -21.43 -9.15 10.04
CA HIS A 226 -22.84 -9.01 10.40
C HIS A 226 -23.77 -9.56 9.30
N LEU A 227 -23.43 -9.38 8.02
CA LEU A 227 -24.20 -9.97 6.92
C LEU A 227 -24.04 -11.50 6.86
N MET A 228 -22.84 -12.02 7.12
CA MET A 228 -22.58 -13.46 7.23
C MET A 228 -23.42 -14.08 8.34
N ASP A 229 -23.42 -13.49 9.54
CA ASP A 229 -24.22 -13.94 10.67
C ASP A 229 -25.73 -13.91 10.36
N ARG A 230 -26.19 -12.89 9.60
CA ARG A 230 -27.59 -12.76 9.18
C ARG A 230 -28.02 -13.76 8.11
N LEU A 231 -27.06 -14.32 7.39
CA LEU A 231 -27.28 -15.32 6.34
C LEU A 231 -26.88 -16.73 6.78
N ASP A 232 -26.55 -16.90 8.07
CA ASP A 232 -26.04 -18.15 8.64
C ASP A 232 -24.84 -18.73 7.88
N ILE A 233 -23.92 -17.85 7.47
CA ILE A 233 -22.69 -18.22 6.76
C ILE A 233 -21.52 -18.17 7.74
N ASP A 234 -21.12 -19.34 8.25
CA ASP A 234 -19.97 -19.46 9.15
C ASP A 234 -18.65 -18.98 8.53
N TYR A 235 -18.49 -19.27 7.24
CA TYR A 235 -17.22 -19.07 6.55
C TYR A 235 -17.44 -18.79 5.06
N GLY A 236 -17.30 -17.51 4.68
CA GLY A 236 -17.42 -17.09 3.28
C GLY A 236 -16.12 -16.60 2.65
N THR A 237 -16.23 -16.17 1.41
CA THR A 237 -15.18 -15.53 0.61
C THR A 237 -15.57 -14.08 0.34
N VAL A 238 -14.65 -13.17 0.64
CA VAL A 238 -14.85 -11.71 0.54
C VAL A 238 -13.89 -11.16 -0.49
N MET A 239 -14.44 -10.48 -1.50
CA MET A 239 -13.66 -9.73 -2.48
C MET A 239 -13.57 -8.27 -2.06
N ASP A 240 -12.35 -7.78 -1.83
CA ASP A 240 -12.08 -6.41 -1.36
C ASP A 240 -10.76 -5.89 -1.98
N VAL A 241 -10.44 -4.62 -1.78
CA VAL A 241 -9.18 -3.95 -2.16
C VAL A 241 -8.25 -3.75 -0.97
N ASP A 242 -8.81 -3.62 0.24
CA ASP A 242 -8.01 -3.33 1.44
C ASP A 242 -7.76 -4.58 2.27
N MET A 243 -6.62 -5.20 2.01
CA MET A 243 -6.30 -6.53 2.56
C MET A 243 -5.87 -6.49 4.03
N GLY A 244 -5.22 -5.41 4.48
CA GLY A 244 -4.62 -5.35 5.82
C GLY A 244 -5.62 -5.63 6.94
N ALA A 245 -6.76 -4.95 6.91
CA ALA A 245 -7.82 -5.12 7.90
C ALA A 245 -8.57 -6.44 7.74
N ASN A 246 -8.82 -6.90 6.51
CA ASN A 246 -9.41 -8.22 6.27
C ASN A 246 -8.50 -9.35 6.82
N MET A 247 -7.18 -9.21 6.68
CA MET A 247 -6.22 -10.14 7.29
C MET A 247 -6.18 -10.03 8.82
N TRP A 248 -6.28 -8.82 9.38
CA TRP A 248 -6.19 -8.66 10.83
C TRP A 248 -7.47 -9.08 11.56
N TRP A 249 -8.63 -8.59 11.11
CA TRP A 249 -9.93 -8.75 11.80
C TRP A 249 -10.91 -9.70 11.11
N GLY A 250 -10.68 -10.10 9.86
CA GLY A 250 -11.61 -10.95 9.12
C GLY A 250 -11.76 -12.36 9.72
N LYS A 251 -12.46 -13.24 9.02
CA LYS A 251 -12.53 -14.71 9.23
C LYS A 251 -12.51 -15.45 7.89
N SER A 252 -13.19 -14.84 6.93
CA SER A 252 -13.43 -15.18 5.54
C SER A 252 -12.19 -15.29 4.66
N HIS A 253 -12.21 -16.20 3.67
CA HIS A 253 -11.23 -16.17 2.58
C HIS A 253 -11.28 -14.83 1.84
N ILE A 254 -10.15 -14.41 1.30
CA ILE A 254 -10.06 -13.12 0.61
C ILE A 254 -9.79 -13.35 -0.88
N VAL A 255 -10.45 -12.54 -1.70
CA VAL A 255 -10.13 -12.30 -3.10
C VAL A 255 -9.66 -10.85 -3.18
N ASP A 256 -8.37 -10.66 -3.40
CA ASP A 256 -7.78 -9.34 -3.42
C ASP A 256 -7.87 -8.75 -4.83
N MET A 257 -8.87 -7.92 -5.07
CA MET A 257 -9.03 -7.32 -6.39
C MET A 257 -7.97 -6.27 -6.71
N ALA A 258 -7.19 -5.81 -5.72
CA ALA A 258 -6.11 -4.85 -5.93
C ALA A 258 -4.78 -5.52 -6.28
N GLY A 259 -4.67 -6.85 -6.15
CA GLY A 259 -3.43 -7.60 -6.40
C GLY A 259 -2.31 -7.26 -5.42
N LEU A 260 -2.64 -6.93 -4.17
CA LEU A 260 -1.69 -6.68 -3.10
C LEU A 260 -1.11 -7.95 -2.48
N VAL A 261 -1.92 -8.97 -2.23
CA VAL A 261 -1.54 -10.22 -1.56
C VAL A 261 -1.95 -11.46 -2.36
N ASP A 262 -2.88 -11.30 -3.31
CA ASP A 262 -3.24 -12.33 -4.30
C ASP A 262 -2.31 -12.20 -5.52
N VAL A 263 -1.36 -13.13 -5.61
CA VAL A 263 -0.32 -13.14 -6.66
C VAL A 263 -0.95 -13.32 -8.04
N SER A 264 -1.95 -14.19 -8.17
CA SER A 264 -2.62 -14.43 -9.45
C SER A 264 -3.31 -13.17 -9.94
N MET A 265 -4.03 -12.45 -9.06
CA MET A 265 -4.61 -11.14 -9.41
C MET A 265 -3.57 -10.09 -9.77
N GLY A 266 -2.45 -10.02 -9.02
CA GLY A 266 -1.39 -9.05 -9.26
C GLY A 266 -0.71 -9.20 -10.64
N HIS A 267 -0.52 -10.43 -11.10
CA HIS A 267 0.17 -10.73 -12.36
C HIS A 267 -0.69 -10.57 -13.62
N HIS A 268 -2.02 -10.63 -13.50
CA HIS A 268 -2.93 -10.57 -14.64
C HIS A 268 -3.66 -9.23 -14.77
N GLU A 269 -3.28 -8.20 -13.99
CA GLU A 269 -3.69 -6.79 -14.10
C GLU A 269 -5.15 -6.54 -14.58
N TRP A 270 -6.12 -7.26 -14.01
CA TRP A 270 -7.55 -7.17 -14.34
C TRP A 270 -7.95 -7.56 -15.78
N GLU A 271 -7.17 -8.42 -16.43
CA GLU A 271 -7.52 -9.01 -17.71
C GLU A 271 -8.90 -9.68 -17.66
N LYS A 272 -9.78 -9.34 -18.60
CA LYS A 272 -11.16 -9.84 -18.61
C LYS A 272 -11.25 -11.37 -18.63
N PRO A 273 -10.51 -12.11 -19.48
CA PRO A 273 -10.57 -13.57 -19.47
C PRO A 273 -10.16 -14.14 -18.11
N PHE A 274 -9.09 -13.60 -17.53
CA PHE A 274 -8.60 -13.99 -16.21
C PHE A 274 -9.62 -13.71 -15.10
N ILE A 275 -10.21 -12.51 -15.05
CA ILE A 275 -11.27 -12.19 -14.07
C ILE A 275 -12.44 -13.16 -14.20
N LYS A 276 -12.85 -13.47 -15.43
CA LYS A 276 -13.93 -14.42 -15.70
C LYS A 276 -13.62 -15.79 -15.11
N GLU A 277 -12.45 -16.33 -15.39
CA GLU A 277 -12.06 -17.64 -14.92
C GLU A 277 -11.77 -17.64 -13.42
N TYR A 278 -10.87 -16.78 -12.96
CA TYR A 278 -10.36 -16.77 -11.60
C TYR A 278 -11.40 -16.25 -10.61
N VAL A 279 -11.91 -15.03 -10.78
CA VAL A 279 -12.82 -14.41 -9.81
C VAL A 279 -14.21 -15.06 -9.89
N TYR A 280 -14.78 -15.17 -11.10
CA TYR A 280 -16.15 -15.65 -11.25
C TYR A 280 -16.27 -17.17 -11.33
N GLY A 281 -15.25 -17.87 -11.85
CA GLY A 281 -15.23 -19.33 -11.97
C GLY A 281 -14.67 -20.02 -10.72
N GLN A 282 -13.43 -19.70 -10.34
CA GLN A 282 -12.69 -20.43 -9.31
C GLN A 282 -12.96 -19.91 -7.88
N ARG A 283 -12.82 -18.61 -7.66
CA ARG A 283 -12.88 -18.01 -6.31
C ARG A 283 -14.30 -17.75 -5.81
N GLN A 284 -15.21 -17.45 -6.74
CA GLN A 284 -16.64 -17.22 -6.52
C GLN A 284 -16.99 -16.45 -5.23
N PRO A 285 -16.51 -15.20 -5.03
CA PRO A 285 -16.72 -14.51 -3.76
C PRO A 285 -18.21 -14.38 -3.41
N GLU A 286 -18.61 -14.77 -2.19
CA GLU A 286 -19.96 -14.58 -1.66
C GLU A 286 -20.27 -13.11 -1.40
N PHE A 287 -19.28 -12.38 -0.92
CA PHE A 287 -19.38 -10.97 -0.58
C PHE A 287 -18.37 -10.19 -1.41
N ALA A 288 -18.78 -9.04 -1.93
CA ALA A 288 -17.90 -8.17 -2.70
C ALA A 288 -18.04 -6.73 -2.22
N HIS A 289 -16.91 -6.05 -2.10
CA HIS A 289 -16.88 -4.62 -1.86
C HIS A 289 -16.24 -3.91 -3.05
N VAL A 290 -17.05 -3.33 -3.93
CA VAL A 290 -16.59 -2.71 -5.17
C VAL A 290 -17.33 -1.40 -5.40
N HIS A 291 -16.58 -0.29 -5.47
CA HIS A 291 -17.14 1.00 -5.87
C HIS A 291 -16.08 1.92 -6.48
N SER A 292 -16.56 3.01 -7.11
CA SER A 292 -15.79 4.18 -7.51
C SER A 292 -14.55 3.86 -8.38
N HIS A 293 -13.34 4.16 -7.88
CA HIS A 293 -12.10 4.02 -8.64
C HIS A 293 -11.83 2.57 -9.01
N TRP A 294 -12.06 1.64 -8.07
CA TRP A 294 -11.75 0.22 -8.26
C TRP A 294 -12.73 -0.47 -9.18
N GLU A 295 -14.01 -0.09 -9.16
CA GLU A 295 -14.97 -0.55 -10.16
C GLU A 295 -14.53 -0.17 -11.57
N ARG A 296 -14.15 1.10 -11.77
CA ARG A 296 -13.68 1.59 -13.08
C ARG A 296 -12.38 0.91 -13.53
N LYS A 297 -11.46 0.68 -12.59
CA LYS A 297 -10.14 0.09 -12.85
C LYS A 297 -10.23 -1.39 -13.18
N THR A 298 -10.97 -2.15 -12.38
CA THR A 298 -11.09 -3.61 -12.54
C THR A 298 -12.11 -4.00 -13.60
N GLY A 299 -13.12 -3.15 -13.85
CA GLY A 299 -14.20 -3.46 -14.78
C GLY A 299 -15.06 -4.64 -14.35
N LEU A 300 -15.02 -5.06 -13.07
CA LEU A 300 -15.75 -6.23 -12.55
C LEU A 300 -17.23 -6.18 -12.94
N SER A 301 -17.87 -5.01 -12.81
CA SER A 301 -19.29 -4.80 -13.11
C SER A 301 -19.68 -5.00 -14.59
N ARG A 302 -18.70 -5.02 -15.50
CA ARG A 302 -18.92 -5.20 -16.94
C ARG A 302 -19.03 -6.67 -17.35
N HIS A 303 -18.78 -7.59 -16.44
CA HIS A 303 -18.92 -9.03 -16.66
C HIS A 303 -20.38 -9.46 -16.53
N VAL A 304 -20.85 -10.40 -17.37
CA VAL A 304 -22.23 -10.89 -17.30
C VAL A 304 -22.51 -11.59 -15.96
N GLU A 305 -21.48 -12.23 -15.41
CA GLU A 305 -21.46 -12.90 -14.13
C GLU A 305 -21.73 -11.93 -12.97
N TRP A 306 -21.42 -10.63 -13.11
CA TRP A 306 -21.71 -9.62 -12.08
C TRP A 306 -23.20 -9.49 -11.77
N LYS A 307 -24.07 -9.86 -12.72
CA LYS A 307 -25.53 -9.91 -12.50
C LYS A 307 -25.95 -10.84 -11.38
N ARG A 308 -25.07 -11.72 -10.90
CA ARG A 308 -25.31 -12.59 -9.75
C ARG A 308 -25.20 -11.87 -8.40
N TYR A 309 -24.73 -10.64 -8.36
CA TYR A 309 -24.62 -9.86 -7.12
C TYR A 309 -25.79 -8.90 -6.96
N ILE A 310 -26.17 -8.63 -5.72
CA ILE A 310 -27.13 -7.60 -5.33
C ILE A 310 -26.43 -6.66 -4.35
N GLU A 311 -26.52 -5.36 -4.59
CA GLU A 311 -26.04 -4.36 -3.63
C GLU A 311 -26.95 -4.31 -2.42
N VAL A 312 -26.36 -4.40 -1.22
CA VAL A 312 -27.06 -4.30 0.06
C VAL A 312 -26.88 -2.90 0.65
N PRO A 313 -27.79 -2.44 1.53
CA PRO A 313 -27.73 -1.09 2.08
C PRO A 313 -26.40 -0.81 2.78
N GLY A 314 -25.69 0.25 2.35
CA GLY A 314 -24.42 0.63 2.96
C GLY A 314 -24.49 0.90 4.47
N TYR A 315 -23.35 0.75 5.14
CA TYR A 315 -23.20 1.00 6.58
C TYR A 315 -22.84 2.47 6.86
N PRO A 316 -23.25 3.04 8.01
CA PRO A 316 -23.02 4.45 8.31
C PRO A 316 -21.52 4.74 8.54
N VAL A 317 -21.00 5.75 7.85
CA VAL A 317 -19.65 6.30 8.09
C VAL A 317 -19.69 7.60 8.87
N SER A 318 -20.79 8.35 8.75
CA SER A 318 -21.08 9.56 9.51
C SER A 318 -22.60 9.71 9.71
N ARG A 319 -23.05 10.76 10.41
CA ARG A 319 -24.48 11.02 10.64
C ARG A 319 -25.33 11.13 9.37
N GLY A 320 -24.73 11.50 8.24
CA GLY A 320 -25.45 11.72 6.98
C GLY A 320 -24.89 10.94 5.78
N SER A 321 -23.90 10.06 5.98
CA SER A 321 -23.27 9.34 4.88
C SER A 321 -23.12 7.85 5.19
N ARG A 322 -23.33 7.04 4.16
CA ARG A 322 -23.19 5.59 4.19
C ARG A 322 -22.11 5.16 3.20
N HIS A 323 -21.37 4.13 3.59
CA HIS A 323 -20.43 3.48 2.71
C HIS A 323 -21.16 2.50 1.79
N VAL A 324 -21.24 2.83 0.51
CA VAL A 324 -21.93 2.02 -0.52
C VAL A 324 -20.98 1.00 -1.16
N GLY A 325 -21.48 0.24 -2.15
CA GLY A 325 -20.68 -0.73 -2.90
C GLY A 325 -20.47 -2.06 -2.20
N ASN A 326 -21.34 -2.42 -1.24
CA ASN A 326 -21.33 -3.72 -0.60
C ASN A 326 -22.33 -4.62 -1.33
N LEU A 327 -21.87 -5.73 -1.87
CA LEU A 327 -22.69 -6.65 -2.64
C LEU A 327 -22.62 -8.06 -2.06
N VAL A 328 -23.73 -8.77 -2.18
CA VAL A 328 -23.88 -10.17 -1.77
C VAL A 328 -24.31 -10.99 -2.97
N ARG A 329 -23.76 -12.21 -3.11
CA ARG A 329 -24.14 -13.16 -4.15
C ARG A 329 -25.60 -13.57 -3.94
N ARG A 330 -26.42 -13.38 -4.97
CA ARG A 330 -27.88 -13.51 -4.95
C ARG A 330 -28.33 -14.94 -4.58
N ASP A 331 -27.61 -15.93 -5.07
CA ASP A 331 -27.91 -17.36 -4.85
C ASP A 331 -27.84 -17.77 -3.37
N LEU A 332 -27.22 -16.97 -2.51
CA LEU A 332 -27.20 -17.20 -1.07
C LEU A 332 -28.57 -17.02 -0.40
N PHE A 333 -29.48 -16.24 -1.00
CA PHE A 333 -30.78 -15.93 -0.41
C PHE A 333 -31.92 -15.85 -1.43
N VAL A 334 -31.67 -16.16 -2.70
CA VAL A 334 -32.67 -16.24 -3.76
C VAL A 334 -32.43 -17.49 -4.59
N ARG A 335 -33.39 -18.42 -4.55
CA ARG A 335 -33.39 -19.64 -5.39
C ARG A 335 -34.01 -19.35 -6.76
N SER A 336 -33.68 -20.19 -7.75
CA SER A 336 -34.23 -20.07 -9.12
C SER A 336 -35.71 -20.45 -9.22
N SER A 337 -36.20 -21.23 -8.26
CA SER A 337 -37.57 -21.75 -8.23
C SER A 337 -38.04 -21.98 -6.80
N TRP A 338 -39.36 -21.93 -6.60
CA TRP A 338 -39.99 -22.34 -5.35
C TRP A 338 -40.05 -23.86 -5.27
N GLU A 339 -39.53 -24.43 -4.19
CA GLU A 339 -39.50 -25.88 -3.93
C GLU A 339 -40.57 -26.35 -2.94
N GLY A 340 -41.14 -25.41 -2.17
CA GLY A 340 -42.18 -25.71 -1.19
C GLY A 340 -43.57 -25.92 -1.80
N THR A 341 -44.58 -26.11 -0.94
CA THR A 341 -45.97 -26.23 -1.40
C THR A 341 -46.47 -24.92 -2.02
N PRO A 342 -46.95 -24.91 -3.28
CA PRO A 342 -47.51 -23.71 -3.88
C PRO A 342 -48.82 -23.31 -3.19
N ARG A 343 -48.97 -22.02 -2.90
CA ARG A 343 -50.17 -21.40 -2.33
C ARG A 343 -50.78 -20.32 -3.21
N ASN A 344 -49.97 -19.72 -4.11
CA ASN A 344 -50.39 -18.80 -5.18
C ASN A 344 -51.36 -17.69 -4.73
N VAL A 345 -50.82 -16.60 -4.21
CA VAL A 345 -51.58 -15.39 -3.83
C VAL A 345 -51.20 -14.23 -4.75
N ALA A 346 -52.14 -13.74 -5.55
CA ALA A 346 -51.90 -12.62 -6.45
C ALA A 346 -51.85 -11.29 -5.70
N PHE A 347 -50.82 -10.48 -5.99
CA PHE A 347 -50.62 -9.12 -5.49
C PHE A 347 -50.65 -8.14 -6.68
N GLY A 348 -51.83 -7.63 -7.01
CA GLY A 348 -52.01 -6.77 -8.18
C GLY A 348 -51.86 -7.54 -9.50
N GLN A 349 -51.40 -6.85 -10.55
CA GLN A 349 -51.34 -7.43 -11.91
C GLN A 349 -50.01 -8.12 -12.26
N ASN A 350 -48.92 -7.84 -11.52
CA ASN A 350 -47.56 -8.20 -11.94
C ASN A 350 -46.76 -8.87 -10.81
N SER A 351 -47.40 -9.44 -9.79
CA SER A 351 -46.72 -10.11 -8.69
C SER A 351 -47.62 -11.18 -8.08
N GLU A 352 -47.06 -12.35 -7.82
CA GLU A 352 -47.72 -13.49 -7.21
C GLU A 352 -46.80 -14.08 -6.13
N LEU A 353 -47.30 -14.25 -4.92
CA LEU A 353 -46.64 -15.08 -3.89
C LEU A 353 -46.95 -16.54 -4.22
N VAL A 354 -45.95 -17.23 -4.76
CA VAL A 354 -46.03 -18.64 -5.15
C VAL A 354 -46.23 -19.52 -3.93
N GLY A 355 -45.61 -19.21 -2.80
CA GLY A 355 -45.76 -19.97 -1.56
C GLY A 355 -44.89 -19.41 -0.44
N TRP A 356 -45.09 -19.97 0.75
CA TRP A 356 -44.21 -19.76 1.90
C TRP A 356 -44.08 -21.04 2.71
N ASP A 357 -42.96 -21.17 3.38
CA ASP A 357 -42.66 -22.28 4.28
C ASP A 357 -41.99 -21.76 5.55
N VAL A 358 -42.36 -22.34 6.69
CA VAL A 358 -41.77 -22.01 7.98
C VAL A 358 -40.74 -23.08 8.29
N VAL A 359 -39.47 -22.71 8.17
CA VAL A 359 -38.35 -23.67 8.25
C VAL A 359 -38.20 -24.22 9.68
N VAL A 360 -38.63 -23.43 10.68
CA VAL A 360 -38.49 -23.78 12.10
C VAL A 360 -39.82 -24.27 12.66
N ALA A 361 -39.87 -25.54 13.09
CA ALA A 361 -41.09 -26.16 13.62
C ALA A 361 -41.55 -25.54 14.96
N GLU A 362 -40.62 -25.06 15.80
CA GLU A 362 -40.90 -24.43 17.08
C GLU A 362 -40.00 -23.22 17.31
N VAL A 363 -40.59 -22.05 17.58
CA VAL A 363 -39.85 -20.81 17.89
C VAL A 363 -40.06 -20.48 19.36
N ALA A 364 -38.99 -20.54 20.16
CA ALA A 364 -39.03 -20.14 21.56
C ALA A 364 -39.38 -18.64 21.71
N PRO A 365 -39.97 -18.20 22.83
CA PRO A 365 -40.19 -16.77 23.09
C PRO A 365 -38.88 -15.97 22.97
N GLY A 366 -38.85 -15.00 22.06
CA GLY A 366 -37.65 -14.21 21.74
C GLY A 366 -36.68 -14.84 20.72
N GLY A 367 -37.01 -16.01 20.18
CA GLY A 367 -36.26 -16.70 19.13
C GLY A 367 -36.47 -16.11 17.73
N LEU A 368 -35.73 -16.65 16.75
CA LEU A 368 -35.82 -16.25 15.34
C LEU A 368 -36.85 -17.12 14.62
N LEU A 369 -37.78 -16.48 13.91
CA LEU A 369 -38.68 -17.14 12.97
C LEU A 369 -38.08 -17.01 11.56
N GLU A 370 -37.80 -18.14 10.93
CA GLU A 370 -37.33 -18.19 9.55
C GLU A 370 -38.47 -18.56 8.61
N LEU A 371 -38.61 -17.77 7.55
CA LEU A 371 -39.67 -17.92 6.56
C LEU A 371 -39.04 -17.90 5.17
N ASP A 372 -39.20 -19.00 4.45
CA ASP A 372 -38.93 -19.06 3.02
C ASP A 372 -40.15 -18.55 2.26
N VAL A 373 -39.94 -17.64 1.31
CA VAL A 373 -41.01 -17.05 0.48
C VAL A 373 -40.66 -17.12 -1.00
N GLY A 374 -41.59 -17.59 -1.80
CA GLY A 374 -41.46 -17.65 -3.25
C GLY A 374 -42.30 -16.57 -3.91
N PHE A 375 -41.70 -15.70 -4.73
CA PHE A 375 -42.42 -14.72 -5.53
C PHE A 375 -42.22 -14.98 -7.03
N ARG A 376 -43.27 -14.77 -7.81
CA ARG A 376 -43.27 -14.75 -9.27
C ARG A 376 -43.72 -13.35 -9.71
N ARG A 377 -43.01 -12.76 -10.67
CA ARG A 377 -43.34 -11.44 -11.22
C ARG A 377 -43.91 -11.58 -12.61
#